data_AF-A0A497T5J3-F1
#
_entry.id   AF-A0A497T5J3-F1
#
_cell.length_a   1.000
_cell.length_b   1.000
_cell.length_c   1.000
_cell.angle_alpha   90.00
_cell.angle_beta   90.00
_cell.angle_gamma   90.00
#
_symmetry.space_group_name_H-M   'P 1'
#
loop_
_entity.id
_entity.type
_entity.pdbx_description
1 polymer ?
#
loop_
_entity_poly.entity_id
_entity_poly.type
_entity_poly.pdbx_seq_one_letter_code
_entity_poly.pdbx_strand_id
1 'polypeptide(L)' 'MIIPIRCFTCGKPIGHLWEKYKAEVEGGKDPKEVLDKLGLERYCCRAVFLTHQDLISRVGRFKRV' A
#
# COMPACT_ATOMS: atom_id res chain seq x y z
N MET A 1 -1.63 9.67 1.08
CA MET A 1 -0.73 9.92 2.23
C MET A 1 0.09 8.67 2.49
N ILE A 2 0.97 8.60 3.49
CA ILE A 2 1.73 7.38 3.77
C ILE A 2 0.78 6.21 4.09
N ILE A 3 1.11 5.00 3.63
CA ILE A 3 0.33 3.78 3.91
C ILE A 3 0.23 3.54 5.43
N PRO A 4 -0.92 3.08 5.96
CA PRO A 4 -0.99 2.71 7.36
C PRO A 4 0.00 1.58 7.70
N ILE A 5 0.63 1.67 8.87
CA ILE A 5 1.59 0.66 9.35
C ILE A 5 0.92 -0.71 9.53
N ARG A 6 -0.34 -0.73 9.98
CA ARG A 6 -1.16 -1.93 10.19
C ARG A 6 -2.47 -1.82 9.41
N CYS A 7 -3.04 -2.94 9.02
CA CYS A 7 -4.38 -2.97 8.42
C CYS A 7 -5.44 -2.54 9.44
N PHE A 8 -6.39 -1.72 9.01
CA PHE A 8 -7.48 -1.20 9.84
C PHE A 8 -8.41 -2.29 10.41
N THR A 9 -8.49 -3.45 9.77
CA THR A 9 -9.39 -4.55 10.18
C THR A 9 -8.63 -5.70 10.84
N CYS A 10 -7.62 -6.25 10.16
CA CYS A 10 -6.90 -7.44 10.63
C CYS A 10 -5.78 -7.11 11.63
N GLY A 11 -5.36 -5.85 11.75
CA GLY A 11 -4.22 -5.45 12.59
C GLY A 11 -2.85 -5.94 12.11
N LYS A 12 -2.78 -6.76 11.05
CA LYS A 12 -1.52 -7.27 10.47
C LYS A 12 -0.62 -6.08 10.06
N PRO A 13 0.68 -6.10 10.40
CA PRO A 13 1.65 -5.12 9.90
C PRO A 13 1.77 -5.24 8.37
N ILE A 14 1.54 -4.15 7.66
CA ILE A 14 1.52 -4.12 6.18
C ILE A 14 2.37 -3.00 5.59
N GLY A 15 2.69 -1.94 6.35
CA GLY A 15 3.38 -0.76 5.79
C GLY A 15 4.74 -1.06 5.14
N HIS A 16 5.48 -2.03 5.68
CA HIS A 16 6.79 -2.45 5.14
C HIS A 16 6.74 -3.11 3.76
N LEU A 17 5.56 -3.57 3.31
CA LEU A 17 5.40 -4.26 2.02
C LEU A 17 5.03 -3.30 0.88
N TRP A 18 4.69 -2.05 1.19
CA TRP A 18 4.15 -1.09 0.21
C TRP A 18 5.12 -0.75 -0.92
N GLU A 19 6.38 -0.46 -0.61
CA GLU A 19 7.38 -0.12 -1.62
C GLU A 19 7.59 -1.26 -2.63
N LYS A 20 7.59 -2.52 -2.15
CA LYS A 20 7.68 -3.70 -3.00
C LYS A 20 6.46 -3.86 -3.89
N TYR A 21 5.26 -3.74 -3.32
CA TYR A 21 4.01 -3.78 -4.07
C TYR A 21 3.98 -2.73 -5.17
N LYS A 22 4.32 -1.48 -4.83
CA LYS A 22 4.31 -0.35 -5.76
C LYS A 22 5.30 -0.58 -6.91
N ALA A 23 6.55 -0.96 -6.62
CA ALA A 23 7.56 -1.22 -7.63
C ALA A 23 7.16 -2.36 -8.59
N GLU A 24 6.55 -3.43 -8.09
CA GLU A 24 6.10 -4.55 -8.93
C GLU A 24 4.90 -4.18 -9.82
N VAL A 25 3.93 -3.42 -9.29
CA VAL A 25 2.76 -2.97 -10.04
C VAL A 25 3.12 -1.90 -11.06
N GLU A 26 4.01 -0.96 -10.73
CA GLU A 26 4.57 0.01 -11.70
C GLU A 26 5.41 -0.69 -12.78
N GLY A 27 5.99 -1.84 -12.48
CA GLY A 27 6.65 -2.73 -13.43
C GLY A 27 5.71 -3.52 -14.35
N GLY A 28 4.39 -3.30 -14.25
CA GLY A 28 3.38 -3.93 -15.12
C GLY A 28 2.94 -5.32 -14.71
N LYS A 29 3.29 -5.78 -13.49
CA LYS A 29 2.77 -7.05 -12.95
C LYS A 29 1.33 -6.89 -12.48
N ASP A 30 0.56 -7.97 -12.57
CA ASP A 30 -0.82 -7.96 -12.10
C ASP A 30 -0.89 -7.78 -10.57
N PRO A 31 -1.71 -6.85 -10.06
CA PRO A 31 -1.82 -6.60 -8.63
C PRO A 31 -2.19 -7.84 -7.80
N LYS A 32 -2.99 -8.76 -8.35
CA LYS A 32 -3.39 -9.98 -7.64
C LYS A 32 -2.19 -10.88 -7.38
N GLU A 33 -1.38 -11.13 -8.40
CA GLU A 33 -0.18 -11.97 -8.30
C GLU A 33 0.85 -11.38 -7.32
N VAL A 34 1.00 -10.06 -7.32
CA VAL A 34 1.89 -9.36 -6.39
C VAL A 34 1.38 -9.50 -4.95
N LEU A 35 0.08 -9.31 -4.71
CA LEU A 35 -0.51 -9.47 -3.38
C LEU A 35 -0.41 -10.91 -2.86
N ASP A 36 -0.54 -11.90 -3.74
CA ASP A 36 -0.36 -13.32 -3.42
C ASP A 36 1.12 -13.61 -3.05
N LYS A 37 2.09 -13.08 -3.81
CA LYS A 37 3.53 -13.20 -3.50
C LYS A 37 3.92 -12.55 -2.18
N LEU A 38 3.26 -11.46 -1.80
CA LEU A 38 3.48 -10.76 -0.52
C LEU A 38 2.83 -11.47 0.69
N GLY A 39 2.14 -12.59 0.50
CA GLY A 39 1.53 -13.36 1.58
C GLY A 39 0.33 -12.65 2.23
N LEU A 40 -0.40 -11.85 1.45
CA LEU A 40 -1.62 -11.18 1.91
C LEU A 40 -2.84 -12.04 1.56
N GLU A 41 -3.24 -12.94 2.46
CA GLU A 41 -4.35 -13.87 2.19
C GLU A 41 -5.73 -13.22 2.40
N ARG A 42 -5.87 -12.38 3.43
CA ARG A 42 -7.16 -11.79 3.80
C ARG A 42 -7.50 -10.58 2.92
N TYR A 43 -8.74 -10.52 2.45
CA TYR A 43 -9.25 -9.42 1.62
C TYR A 43 -9.09 -8.05 2.28
N CYS A 44 -9.25 -7.94 3.60
CA CYS A 44 -9.16 -6.68 4.32
C CYS A 44 -7.75 -6.08 4.25
N CYS A 45 -6.72 -6.93 4.31
CA CYS A 45 -5.35 -6.48 4.21
C CYS A 45 -5.02 -6.15 2.72
N ARG A 46 -5.59 -6.86 1.74
CA ARG A 46 -5.48 -6.55 0.28
C ARG A 46 -6.15 -5.23 -0.13
N ALA A 47 -7.34 -4.95 0.43
CA ALA A 47 -8.12 -3.76 0.12
C ALA A 47 -7.35 -2.47 0.40
N VAL A 48 -6.50 -2.48 1.45
CA VAL A 48 -5.62 -1.35 1.74
C VAL A 48 -4.67 -1.07 0.57
N PHE A 49 -3.99 -2.09 0.02
CA PHE A 49 -3.04 -1.89 -1.08
C PHE A 49 -3.71 -1.46 -2.38
N LEU A 50 -4.90 -1.99 -2.67
CA LEU A 50 -5.64 -1.66 -3.90
C LEU A 50 -6.20 -0.23 -3.89
N THR A 51 -6.58 0.28 -2.72
CA THR A 51 -7.23 1.60 -2.58
C THR A 51 -6.28 2.70 -2.14
N HIS A 52 -5.06 2.36 -1.72
CA HIS A 52 -4.11 3.32 -1.22
C HIS A 52 -3.54 4.21 -2.33
N GLN A 53 -3.54 5.53 -2.08
CA GLN A 53 -2.91 6.54 -2.91
C GLN A 53 -1.91 7.32 -2.07
N ASP A 54 -0.65 7.30 -2.48
CA ASP A 54 0.37 8.13 -1.86
C ASP A 54 0.23 9.58 -2.35
N LEU A 55 0.02 10.49 -1.41
CA LEU A 55 -0.21 11.91 -1.68
C LEU A 55 0.80 12.78 -0.93
N ILE A 56 1.73 12.17 -0.18
CA ILE A 56 2.64 12.92 0.70
C ILE A 56 3.52 13.86 -0.11
N SER A 57 4.02 13.39 -1.26
CA SER A 57 4.86 14.17 -2.18
C SER A 57 4.13 15.36 -2.82
N ARG A 58 2.79 15.29 -2.91
CA ARG A 58 1.96 16.38 -3.45
C ARG A 58 1.63 17.40 -2.35
N VAL A 59 1.22 16.92 -1.18
CA VAL A 59 0.81 17.78 -0.06
C VAL A 59 2.02 18.46 0.60
N GLY A 60 3.17 17.79 0.69
CA GLY A 60 4.39 18.33 1.31
C GLY A 60 4.98 19.55 0.60
N ARG A 61 4.51 19.89 -0.61
CA ARG A 61 4.89 21.11 -1.33
C ARG A 61 4.29 22.37 -0.71
N PHE A 62 3.20 22.23 0.05
CA PHE A 62 2.51 23.33 0.68
C PHE A 62 3.01 23.50 2.11
N LYS A 63 3.51 24.70 2.43
CA LYS A 63 3.86 25.06 3.81
C LYS A 63 2.58 25.39 4.57
N ARG A 64 2.50 24.93 5.81
CA ARG A 64 1.48 25.39 6.74
C ARG A 64 1.88 26.80 7.17
N VAL A 65 1.12 27.79 6.72
CA VAL A 65 1.20 29.18 7.18
C VAL A 65 0.74 29.24 8.63
#